data_AF-W6UZS4-F1
#
_entry.id   AF-W6UZS4-F1
#
_cell.length_a   1.000
_cell.length_b   1.000
_cell.length_c   1.000
_cell.angle_alpha   90.00
_cell.angle_beta   90.00
_cell.angle_gamma   90.00
#
_symmetry.space_group_name_H-M   'P 1'
#
loop_
_entity.id
_entity.type
_entity.pdbx_description
1 polymer ?
#
loop_
_entity_poly.entity_id
_entity_poly.type
_entity_poly.pdbx_seq_one_letter_code
_entity_poly.pdbx_strand_id
1 'polypeptide(L)'
;MNKLEREEINALPKQTGSLSAKTTRWPTSDPRNTIDTHDVFFRDYMPDYYDVGGRVEGDDYFTSVIFEIPKNVQSGEHDVGQGGIDARYYVLVGEEEESYRAVSGKIKLSVKSEGIHFEAEDFHFVGRRGSAGKTVELILGKFSISR
;
A
#
# COMPACT_ATOMS: atom_id res chain seq x y z
N MET A 1 -11.41 11.42 -8.16
CA MET A 1 -10.99 10.29 -8.98
C MET A 1 -12.21 9.41 -9.15
N ASN A 2 -12.21 8.55 -10.16
CA ASN A 2 -13.42 7.84 -10.62
C ASN A 2 -13.36 6.38 -10.17
N LYS A 3 -14.52 5.72 -10.15
CA LYS A 3 -14.75 4.25 -10.16
C LYS A 3 -13.67 3.44 -10.91
N LEU A 4 -13.08 4.05 -11.94
CA LEU A 4 -11.93 3.59 -12.72
C LEU A 4 -10.72 3.11 -11.88
N GLU A 5 -10.28 3.84 -10.85
CA GLU A 5 -9.06 3.44 -10.09
C GLU A 5 -9.28 2.17 -9.26
N ARG A 6 -10.45 2.03 -8.62
CA ARG A 6 -10.83 0.77 -7.95
C ARG A 6 -10.91 -0.36 -8.97
N GLU A 7 -11.54 -0.12 -10.12
CA GLU A 7 -11.66 -1.13 -11.18
C GLU A 7 -10.28 -1.55 -11.71
N GLU A 8 -9.35 -0.61 -11.89
CA GLU A 8 -7.97 -0.88 -12.28
C GLU A 8 -7.22 -1.71 -11.24
N ILE A 9 -7.32 -1.38 -9.96
CA ILE A 9 -6.68 -2.15 -8.88
C ILE A 9 -7.30 -3.54 -8.77
N ASN A 10 -8.62 -3.67 -8.90
CA ASN A 10 -9.32 -4.96 -8.84
C ASN A 10 -9.06 -5.83 -10.08
N ALA A 11 -8.74 -5.23 -11.23
CA ALA A 11 -8.35 -5.96 -12.43
C ALA A 11 -6.92 -6.56 -12.34
N LEU A 12 -6.09 -6.12 -11.37
CA LEU A 12 -4.74 -6.65 -11.24
C LEU A 12 -4.76 -8.14 -10.86
N PRO A 13 -3.91 -8.97 -11.50
CA PRO A 13 -3.82 -10.38 -11.16
C PRO A 13 -3.37 -10.54 -9.72
N LYS A 14 -4.09 -11.39 -8.99
CA LYS A 14 -3.71 -11.80 -7.64
C LYS A 14 -2.35 -12.49 -7.68
N GLN A 15 -1.51 -12.17 -6.71
CA GLN A 15 -0.18 -12.72 -6.52
C GLN A 15 -0.09 -13.56 -5.25
N THR A 16 1.08 -14.17 -5.01
CA THR A 16 1.33 -14.93 -3.80
C THR A 16 1.86 -14.01 -2.70
N GLY A 17 1.24 -14.06 -1.53
CA GLY A 17 1.70 -13.25 -0.40
C GLY A 17 0.63 -12.83 0.58
N SER A 18 0.98 -11.81 1.37
CA SER A 18 0.08 -11.11 2.26
C SER A 18 0.55 -9.68 2.54
N LEU A 19 -0.39 -8.84 2.97
CA LEU A 19 -0.14 -7.51 3.49
C LEU A 19 -1.02 -7.30 4.72
N SER A 20 -0.40 -6.81 5.80
CA SER A 20 -1.11 -6.40 7.01
C SER A 20 -0.65 -5.01 7.47
N ALA A 21 -1.57 -4.19 7.96
CA ALA A 21 -1.28 -2.89 8.56
C ALA A 21 -2.48 -2.41 9.40
N LYS A 22 -2.23 -1.45 10.29
CA LYS A 22 -3.29 -0.70 10.97
C LYS A 22 -3.26 0.76 10.56
N THR A 23 -4.42 1.42 10.60
CA THR A 23 -4.53 2.85 10.34
C THR A 23 -5.12 3.62 11.51
N THR A 24 -4.71 4.87 11.70
CA THR A 24 -5.32 5.79 12.68
C THR A 24 -6.56 6.53 12.15
N ARG A 25 -6.90 6.36 10.87
CA ARG A 25 -8.01 7.08 10.21
C ARG A 25 -9.40 6.70 10.72
N TRP A 26 -9.55 5.47 11.20
CA TRP A 26 -10.82 4.88 11.62
C TRP A 26 -10.74 4.40 13.08
N PRO A 27 -11.85 4.39 13.84
CA PRO A 27 -11.89 3.79 15.18
C PRO A 27 -11.43 2.33 15.16
N THR A 28 -10.83 1.83 16.23
CA THR A 28 -10.31 0.44 16.28
C THR A 28 -11.38 -0.63 16.09
N SER A 29 -12.66 -0.33 16.37
CA SER A 29 -13.79 -1.23 16.11
C SER A 29 -14.22 -1.27 14.65
N ASP A 30 -13.77 -0.32 13.84
CA ASP A 30 -14.10 -0.24 12.42
C ASP A 30 -13.24 -1.22 11.63
N PRO A 31 -13.80 -2.08 10.77
CA PRO A 31 -13.02 -3.05 10.01
C PRO A 31 -11.96 -2.38 9.11
N ARG A 32 -12.20 -1.14 8.66
CA ARG A 32 -11.24 -0.36 7.86
C ARG A 32 -10.01 0.08 8.63
N ASN A 33 -10.02 -0.02 9.96
CA ASN A 33 -8.84 0.23 10.79
C ASN A 33 -7.73 -0.79 10.54
N THR A 34 -8.08 -1.99 10.10
CA THR A 34 -7.14 -3.08 9.85
C THR A 34 -7.15 -3.42 8.36
N ILE A 35 -5.99 -3.37 7.74
CA ILE A 35 -5.74 -4.02 6.46
C ILE A 35 -5.10 -5.35 6.80
N ASP A 36 -5.73 -6.46 6.45
CA ASP A 36 -5.17 -7.81 6.60
C ASP A 36 -5.68 -8.65 5.45
N THR A 37 -4.79 -8.96 4.49
CA THR A 37 -5.20 -9.55 3.22
C THR A 37 -4.14 -10.48 2.63
N HIS A 38 -4.63 -11.55 2.01
CA HIS A 38 -3.88 -12.40 1.08
C HIS A 38 -4.17 -12.06 -0.38
N ASP A 39 -5.04 -11.09 -0.64
CA ASP A 39 -5.28 -10.54 -1.97
C ASP A 39 -4.28 -9.42 -2.24
N VAL A 40 -3.07 -9.85 -2.62
CA VAL A 40 -1.95 -8.98 -2.96
C VAL A 40 -1.72 -8.95 -4.46
N PHE A 41 -1.10 -7.87 -4.94
CA PHE A 41 -0.81 -7.69 -6.35
C PHE A 41 0.63 -7.21 -6.57
N PHE A 42 1.09 -7.42 -7.81
CA PHE A 42 2.39 -7.02 -8.31
C PHE A 42 2.21 -6.51 -9.75
N ARG A 43 2.73 -5.32 -10.05
CA ARG A 43 2.64 -4.69 -11.37
C ARG A 43 4.02 -4.28 -11.89
N ASP A 44 4.39 -4.80 -13.05
CA ASP A 44 5.66 -4.54 -13.76
C ASP A 44 5.37 -3.90 -15.12
N TYR A 45 4.91 -2.66 -15.09
CA TYR A 45 4.51 -1.92 -16.31
C TYR A 45 5.29 -0.61 -16.48
N MET A 46 5.92 -0.12 -15.40
CA MET A 46 6.72 1.09 -15.41
C MET A 46 8.20 0.74 -15.56
N PRO A 47 8.99 1.59 -16.22
CA PRO A 47 10.39 1.30 -16.48
C PRO A 47 11.22 1.21 -15.20
N ASP A 48 10.95 2.08 -14.22
CA ASP A 48 11.87 2.33 -13.10
C ASP A 48 11.42 1.72 -11.76
N TYR A 49 10.16 1.30 -11.65
CA TYR A 49 9.59 0.77 -10.41
C TYR A 49 8.59 -0.35 -10.64
N TYR A 50 8.34 -1.11 -9.57
CA TYR A 50 7.23 -2.04 -9.43
C TYR A 50 6.16 -1.42 -8.55
N ASP A 51 4.89 -1.70 -8.84
CA ASP A 51 3.84 -1.49 -7.84
C ASP A 51 3.56 -2.80 -7.14
N VAL A 52 3.65 -2.78 -5.81
CA VAL A 52 3.25 -3.91 -4.98
C VAL A 52 2.27 -3.45 -3.93
N GLY A 53 1.29 -4.28 -3.61
CA GLY A 53 0.27 -3.85 -2.67
C GLY A 53 -0.72 -4.94 -2.30
N GLY A 54 -1.67 -4.55 -1.46
CA GLY A 54 -2.77 -5.39 -1.00
C GLY A 54 -4.09 -4.67 -1.18
N ARG A 55 -5.17 -5.44 -1.36
CA ARG A 55 -6.53 -4.94 -1.41
C ARG A 55 -7.42 -5.67 -0.42
N VAL A 56 -8.36 -4.93 0.16
CA VAL A 56 -9.44 -5.44 1.02
C VAL A 56 -10.74 -4.91 0.45
N GLU A 57 -11.66 -5.83 0.15
CA GLU A 57 -12.99 -5.54 -0.35
C GLU A 57 -13.98 -6.04 0.71
N GLY A 58 -14.69 -5.10 1.34
CA GLY A 58 -15.79 -5.37 2.27
C GLY A 58 -17.15 -5.09 1.62
N ASP A 59 -18.22 -5.29 2.37
CA ASP A 59 -19.59 -5.15 1.85
C ASP A 59 -19.89 -3.70 1.37
N ASP A 60 -19.34 -2.69 2.05
CA ASP A 60 -19.60 -1.27 1.79
C ASP A 60 -18.32 -0.42 1.60
N TYR A 61 -17.15 -1.06 1.58
CA TYR A 61 -15.88 -0.36 1.45
C TYR A 61 -14.82 -1.13 0.68
N PHE A 62 -13.87 -0.39 0.13
CA PHE A 62 -12.64 -0.92 -0.44
C PHE A 62 -11.44 -0.17 0.15
N THR A 63 -10.37 -0.89 0.50
CA THR A 63 -9.09 -0.26 0.84
C THR A 63 -7.94 -0.90 0.08
N SER A 64 -6.90 -0.12 -0.21
CA SER A 64 -5.65 -0.64 -0.74
C SER A 64 -4.45 0.14 -0.23
N VAL A 65 -3.36 -0.58 0.01
CA VAL A 65 -2.04 0.00 0.26
C VAL A 65 -1.14 -0.39 -0.90
N ILE A 66 -0.52 0.60 -1.53
CA ILE A 66 0.31 0.45 -2.73
C ILE A 66 1.67 1.06 -2.44
N PHE A 67 2.74 0.34 -2.77
CA PHE A 67 4.12 0.80 -2.72
C PHE A 67 4.69 0.82 -4.13
N GLU A 68 5.32 1.94 -4.49
CA GLU A 68 6.12 2.08 -5.70
C GLU A 68 7.57 1.80 -5.33
N ILE A 69 8.04 0.60 -5.63
CA ILE A 69 9.37 0.12 -5.25
C ILE A 69 10.32 0.25 -6.45
N PRO A 70 11.41 1.05 -6.36
CA PRO A 70 12.40 1.15 -7.43
C PRO A 70 13.01 -0.21 -7.78
N LYS A 71 13.17 -0.54 -9.06
CA LYS A 71 13.64 -1.88 -9.49
C LYS A 71 15.07 -2.22 -9.04
N ASN A 72 15.88 -1.21 -8.75
CA ASN A 72 17.26 -1.34 -8.27
C ASN A 72 17.39 -1.20 -6.74
N VAL A 73 16.27 -1.10 -6.01
CA VAL A 73 16.29 -0.99 -4.56
C VAL A 73 17.02 -2.19 -3.96
N GLN A 74 17.80 -1.94 -2.92
CA GLN A 74 18.51 -2.98 -2.17
C GLN A 74 17.76 -3.28 -0.88
N SER A 75 18.02 -4.44 -0.28
CA SER A 75 17.55 -4.73 1.07
C SER A 75 18.11 -3.70 2.06
N GLY A 76 17.29 -3.23 3.00
CA GLY A 76 17.66 -2.23 3.97
C GLY A 76 16.49 -1.41 4.48
N GLU A 77 16.80 -0.42 5.32
CA GLU A 77 15.86 0.60 5.75
C GLU A 77 15.79 1.71 4.69
N HIS A 78 14.57 2.08 4.29
CA HIS A 78 14.31 3.14 3.32
C HIS A 78 13.25 4.10 3.86
N ASP A 79 13.37 5.36 3.45
CA ASP A 79 12.33 6.35 3.71
C ASP A 79 11.12 6.08 2.79
N VAL A 80 9.93 6.32 3.34
CA VAL A 80 8.66 6.23 2.61
C VAL A 80 8.11 7.64 2.37
N GLY A 81 7.80 7.96 1.12
CA GLY A 81 7.33 9.27 0.66
C GLY A 81 8.23 9.88 -0.42
N GLN A 82 8.16 11.20 -0.57
CA GLN A 82 8.86 11.90 -1.65
C GLN A 82 10.38 11.68 -1.59
N GLY A 83 10.95 11.10 -2.66
CA GLY A 83 12.38 10.83 -2.80
C GLY A 83 12.85 9.45 -2.30
N GLY A 84 11.94 8.61 -1.79
CA GLY A 84 12.21 7.23 -1.39
C GLY A 84 11.26 6.24 -2.06
N ILE A 85 10.78 5.26 -1.31
CA ILE A 85 9.68 4.38 -1.74
C ILE A 85 8.38 5.18 -1.62
N ASP A 86 7.69 5.43 -2.73
CA ASP A 86 6.39 6.08 -2.64
C ASP A 86 5.35 5.07 -2.13
N ALA A 87 4.39 5.57 -1.35
CA ALA A 87 3.31 4.74 -0.85
C ALA A 87 1.99 5.49 -0.87
N ARG A 88 0.91 4.77 -1.17
CA ARG A 88 -0.44 5.31 -1.26
C ARG A 88 -1.38 4.42 -0.46
N TYR A 89 -2.21 5.05 0.38
CA TYR A 89 -3.35 4.41 1.01
C TYR A 89 -4.62 4.95 0.38
N TYR A 90 -5.38 4.05 -0.24
CA TYR A 90 -6.64 4.34 -0.91
C TYR A 90 -7.79 3.76 -0.12
N VAL A 91 -8.87 4.52 -0.02
CA VAL A 91 -10.14 4.10 0.60
C VAL A 91 -11.31 4.58 -0.24
N LEU A 92 -12.26 3.69 -0.48
CA LEU A 92 -13.57 4.00 -1.04
C LEU A 92 -14.64 3.55 -0.05
N VAL A 93 -15.59 4.43 0.28
CA VAL A 93 -16.72 4.14 1.16
C VAL A 93 -17.99 4.64 0.47
N GLY A 94 -18.82 3.72 -0.01
CA GLY A 94 -19.93 4.08 -0.91
C GLY A 94 -19.42 4.85 -2.13
N GLU A 95 -19.80 6.13 -2.25
CA GLU A 95 -19.35 7.04 -3.32
C GLU A 95 -18.19 7.96 -2.90
N GLU A 96 -17.80 7.96 -1.62
CA GLU A 96 -16.72 8.80 -1.12
C GLU A 96 -15.35 8.14 -1.29
N GLU A 97 -14.42 8.86 -1.89
CA GLU A 97 -13.07 8.41 -2.14
C GLU A 97 -12.04 9.25 -1.37
N GLU A 98 -11.10 8.57 -0.72
CA GLU A 98 -9.95 9.18 -0.06
C GLU A 98 -8.66 8.49 -0.52
N SER A 99 -7.73 9.26 -1.07
CA SER A 99 -6.39 8.82 -1.42
C SER A 99 -5.37 9.63 -0.62
N TYR A 100 -4.48 8.93 0.06
CA TYR A 100 -3.45 9.48 0.92
C TYR A 100 -2.08 9.06 0.41
N ARG A 101 -1.29 10.03 -0.06
CA ARG A 101 0.10 9.78 -0.47
C ARG A 101 1.02 9.97 0.73
N ALA A 102 1.96 9.05 0.91
CA ALA A 102 2.96 9.14 1.96
C ALA A 102 3.80 10.42 1.82
N VAL A 103 4.03 11.10 2.95
CA VAL A 103 4.88 12.28 3.04
C VAL A 103 6.07 12.08 3.97
N SER A 104 6.01 11.06 4.83
CA SER A 104 7.09 10.65 5.71
C SER A 104 6.84 9.24 6.20
N GLY A 105 7.89 8.49 6.47
CA GLY A 105 7.77 7.13 6.98
C GLY A 105 9.05 6.35 6.77
N LYS A 106 9.03 5.10 7.21
CA LYS A 106 10.12 4.16 7.05
C LYS A 106 9.58 2.78 6.72
N ILE A 107 10.37 2.04 5.96
CA ILE A 107 10.13 0.65 5.60
C ILE A 107 11.45 -0.11 5.68
N LYS A 108 11.45 -1.25 6.38
CA LYS A 108 12.57 -2.18 6.36
C LYS A 108 12.29 -3.26 5.34
N LEU A 109 12.88 -3.09 4.14
CA LEU A 109 12.62 -3.91 2.96
C LEU A 109 13.69 -4.99 2.81
N SER A 110 13.27 -6.21 2.51
CA SER A 110 14.12 -7.31 2.04
C SER A 110 13.75 -7.65 0.61
N VAL A 111 14.74 -7.64 -0.28
CA VAL A 111 14.61 -7.97 -1.70
C VAL A 111 15.27 -9.32 -1.93
N LYS A 112 14.52 -10.29 -2.45
CA LYS A 112 15.06 -11.58 -2.88
C LYS A 112 15.06 -11.62 -4.40
N SER A 113 16.19 -11.97 -5.00
CA SER A 113 16.36 -11.99 -6.46
C SER A 113 15.88 -13.29 -7.11
N GLU A 114 15.72 -14.37 -6.33
CA GLU A 114 15.11 -15.62 -6.78
C GLU A 114 13.58 -15.47 -6.83
N GLY A 115 13.07 -15.05 -7.99
CA GLY A 115 11.69 -14.56 -8.14
C GLY A 115 11.59 -13.15 -7.58
N ILE A 116 10.98 -12.21 -8.31
CA ILE A 116 10.92 -10.82 -7.85
C ILE A 116 10.01 -10.77 -6.60
N HIS A 117 10.65 -10.69 -5.45
CA HIS A 117 10.00 -10.87 -4.15
C HIS A 117 10.42 -9.77 -3.18
N PHE A 118 9.41 -9.15 -2.58
CA PHE A 118 9.57 -8.05 -1.63
C PHE A 118 8.94 -8.43 -0.30
N GLU A 119 9.72 -8.28 0.77
CA GLU A 119 9.23 -8.43 2.14
C GLU A 119 9.49 -7.15 2.92
N ALA A 120 8.51 -6.71 3.69
CA ALA A 120 8.68 -5.67 4.69
C ALA A 120 8.34 -6.23 6.06
N GLU A 121 9.32 -6.26 6.95
CA GLU A 121 9.13 -6.77 8.31
C GLU A 121 8.46 -5.74 9.21
N ASP A 122 8.70 -4.44 8.96
CA ASP A 122 7.99 -3.31 9.55
C ASP A 122 7.96 -2.15 8.54
N PHE A 123 6.78 -1.57 8.34
CA PHE A 123 6.62 -0.26 7.70
C PHE A 123 5.68 0.63 8.51
N HIS A 124 5.96 1.92 8.48
CA HIS A 124 5.12 2.97 9.03
C HIS A 124 5.23 4.19 8.13
N PHE A 125 4.11 4.74 7.68
CA PHE A 125 4.10 6.05 7.04
C PHE A 125 2.90 6.91 7.42
N VAL A 126 3.11 8.22 7.33
CA VAL A 126 2.07 9.26 7.39
C VAL A 126 1.72 9.65 5.97
N GLY A 127 0.45 9.51 5.60
CA GLY A 127 -0.10 9.94 4.32
C GLY A 127 -0.91 11.23 4.44
N ARG A 128 -0.98 12.03 3.37
CA ARG A 128 -1.79 13.26 3.30
C ARG A 128 -2.70 13.27 2.08
N ARG A 129 -3.90 13.82 2.25
CA ARG A 129 -4.86 14.08 1.17
C ARG A 129 -4.96 15.58 0.87
N GLY A 130 -4.50 15.97 -0.32
CA GLY A 130 -4.56 17.36 -0.81
C GLY A 130 -3.76 18.36 0.04
N SER A 131 -3.86 19.65 -0.31
CA SER A 131 -3.24 20.76 0.46
C SER A 131 -3.95 21.04 1.79
N ALA A 132 -5.16 20.51 1.99
CA ALA A 132 -6.04 20.79 3.12
C ALA A 132 -5.76 19.95 4.39
N GLY A 133 -4.75 19.08 4.41
CA GLY A 133 -4.16 18.58 5.66
C GLY A 133 -4.83 17.39 6.36
N LYS A 134 -5.76 16.66 5.71
CA LYS A 134 -6.19 15.36 6.27
C LYS A 134 -5.02 14.39 6.23
N THR A 135 -4.62 13.90 7.39
CA THR A 135 -3.55 12.91 7.57
C THR A 135 -4.11 11.54 7.89
N VAL A 136 -3.43 10.52 7.38
CA VAL A 136 -3.55 9.14 7.85
C VAL A 136 -2.20 8.68 8.34
N GLU A 137 -2.18 7.82 9.34
CA GLU A 137 -0.98 7.09 9.73
C GLU A 137 -1.26 5.60 9.49
N LEU A 138 -0.37 4.92 8.77
CA LEU A 138 -0.35 3.46 8.70
C LEU A 138 0.81 2.95 9.54
N ILE A 139 0.50 2.09 10.50
CA ILE A 139 1.43 1.57 11.50
C ILE A 139 1.38 0.04 11.54
N LEU A 140 2.41 -0.55 12.13
CA LEU A 140 2.54 -2.01 12.30
C LEU A 140 2.43 -2.76 10.96
N GLY A 141 2.87 -2.11 9.88
CA GLY A 141 2.74 -2.64 8.54
C GLY A 141 3.74 -3.75 8.26
N LYS A 142 3.30 -4.83 7.64
CA LYS A 142 4.16 -5.93 7.17
C LYS A 142 3.63 -6.45 5.84
N PHE A 143 4.52 -6.85 4.94
CA PHE A 143 4.09 -7.57 3.74
C PHE A 143 5.14 -8.57 3.28
N SER A 144 4.70 -9.54 2.48
CA SER A 144 5.54 -10.49 1.75
C SER A 144 4.84 -10.77 0.44
N ILE A 145 5.39 -10.32 -0.69
CA ILE A 145 4.71 -10.37 -2.00
C ILE A 145 5.71 -10.86 -3.05
N SER A 146 5.39 -11.97 -3.70
CA SER A 146 6.12 -12.55 -4.83
C SER A 146 5.26 -12.52 -6.09
N ARG A 147 5.89 -12.19 -7.22
CA ARG A 147 5.33 -12.46 -8.56
C ARG A 147 5.40 -13.96 -8.90
#